data_AF-A0A5E4K3U9-F1
#
_entry.id   AF-A0A5E4K3U9-F1
#
_cell.length_a   1.000
_cell.length_b   1.000
_cell.length_c   1.000
_cell.angle_alpha   90.00
_cell.angle_beta   90.00
_cell.angle_gamma   90.00
#
_symmetry.space_group_name_H-M   'P 1'
#
loop_
_entity.id
_entity.type
_entity.pdbx_description
1 polymer ?
#
loop_
_entity_poly.entity_id
_entity_poly.type
_entity_poly.pdbx_seq_one_letter_code
_entity_poly.pdbx_strand_id
1 'polypeptide(L)'
;MNLSPKLILLGDTHGFIKDFEKQEEVIKKYNPEFILSEMLEDNILDSDAKFIEILEKKDISNMTSVSEIENLIKLCMEKKINLIGMDFKDFGFDKNLQEKIKNQSELNEEEQKEIETLLDKRERKNVETIKEYLGKTAKPIIVITGSWHLREDSPLRTSFKGYKMIYPSNSKGELVLEPTDEKISWGEK
;
A
#
# COMPACT_ATOMS: atom_id res chain seq x y z
N MET A 1 22.14 -18.46 10.43
CA MET A 1 21.84 -17.03 10.64
C MET A 1 20.53 -16.74 9.94
N ASN A 2 19.47 -16.33 10.65
CA ASN A 2 18.26 -15.85 9.99
C ASN A 2 18.56 -14.46 9.43
N LEU A 3 18.79 -14.37 8.12
CA LEU A 3 18.84 -13.08 7.43
C LEU A 3 17.45 -12.44 7.57
N SER A 4 17.39 -11.18 8.02
CA SER A 4 16.15 -10.42 8.00
C SER A 4 15.60 -10.39 6.57
N PRO A 5 14.29 -10.57 6.35
CA PRO A 5 13.73 -10.51 5.00
C PRO A 5 14.04 -9.14 4.38
N LYS A 6 14.45 -9.15 3.11
CA LYS A 6 14.74 -7.92 2.36
C LYS A 6 13.46 -7.19 1.94
N LEU A 7 12.35 -7.93 1.80
CA LEU A 7 11.04 -7.41 1.41
C LEU A 7 10.00 -7.82 2.46
N ILE A 8 9.26 -6.83 2.96
CA ILE A 8 8.12 -7.01 3.87
C ILE A 8 6.88 -6.46 3.16
N LEU A 9 5.91 -7.33 2.91
CA LEU A 9 4.59 -6.95 2.39
C LEU A 9 3.65 -6.77 3.58
N LEU A 10 3.07 -5.58 3.72
CA LEU A 10 2.15 -5.23 4.79
C LEU A 10 0.77 -4.91 4.18
N GLY A 11 -0.21 -5.71 4.55
CA GLY A 11 -1.61 -5.52 4.14
C GLY A 11 -2.24 -4.35 4.88
N ASP A 12 -2.95 -3.53 4.13
CA ASP A 12 -3.76 -2.41 4.60
C ASP A 12 -5.24 -2.73 4.36
N THR A 13 -6.11 -2.34 5.28
CA THR A 13 -7.57 -2.50 5.12
C THR A 13 -8.26 -1.22 4.66
N HIS A 14 -7.50 -0.15 4.40
CA HIS A 14 -8.03 1.17 4.10
C HIS A 14 -9.00 1.67 5.18
N GLY A 15 -8.68 1.37 6.45
CA GLY A 15 -9.37 1.92 7.62
C GLY A 15 -10.51 1.07 8.19
N PHE A 16 -10.72 -0.17 7.73
CA PHE A 16 -11.68 -1.09 8.41
C PHE A 16 -11.18 -1.49 9.80
N ILE A 17 -9.87 -1.51 10.00
CA ILE A 17 -9.22 -1.62 11.30
C ILE A 17 -8.22 -0.46 11.49
N LYS A 18 -7.61 -0.41 12.68
CA LYS A 18 -6.52 0.52 12.97
C LYS A 18 -5.20 0.06 12.32
N ASP A 19 -5.11 0.19 11.00
CA ASP A 19 -3.94 -0.25 10.22
C ASP A 19 -2.64 0.41 10.71
N PHE A 20 -2.69 1.71 11.01
CA PHE A 20 -1.51 2.48 11.38
C PHE A 20 -0.79 1.96 12.63
N GLU A 21 -1.51 1.44 13.64
CA GLU A 21 -0.87 0.91 14.85
C GLU A 21 0.08 -0.25 14.50
N LYS A 22 -0.32 -1.12 13.55
CA LYS A 22 0.54 -2.20 13.08
C LYS A 22 1.63 -1.72 12.14
N GLN A 23 1.32 -0.80 11.23
CA GLN A 23 2.32 -0.19 10.35
C GLN A 23 3.47 0.41 11.18
N GLU A 24 3.14 1.18 12.22
CA GLU A 24 4.13 1.78 13.11
C GLU A 24 5.00 0.72 13.81
N GLU A 25 4.39 -0.35 14.34
CA GLU A 25 5.11 -1.47 14.97
C GLU A 25 6.15 -2.09 14.00
N VAL A 26 5.71 -2.39 12.77
CA VAL A 26 6.56 -3.01 11.75
C VAL A 26 7.68 -2.07 11.32
N ILE A 27 7.38 -0.79 11.09
CA ILE A 27 8.36 0.23 10.71
C ILE A 27 9.44 0.38 11.79
N LYS A 28 9.04 0.49 13.06
CA LYS A 28 9.98 0.56 14.20
C LYS A 28 10.87 -0.68 14.30
N LYS A 29 10.29 -1.87 14.05
CA LYS A 29 11.00 -3.16 14.13
C LYS A 29 12.07 -3.32 13.06
N TYR A 30 11.77 -2.97 11.81
CA TYR A 30 12.67 -3.22 10.68
C TYR A 30 13.53 -2.01 10.27
N ASN A 31 13.18 -0.80 10.72
CA ASN A 31 13.93 0.43 10.46
C ASN A 31 14.35 0.59 8.98
N PRO A 32 13.38 0.59 8.05
CA PRO A 32 13.67 0.60 6.62
C PRO A 32 14.28 1.94 6.18
N GLU A 33 14.95 1.95 5.03
CA GLU A 33 15.31 3.19 4.33
C GLU A 33 14.16 3.70 3.45
N PHE A 34 13.43 2.76 2.84
CA PHE A 34 12.33 3.02 1.93
C PHE A 34 11.05 2.33 2.42
N ILE A 35 9.96 3.06 2.38
CA ILE A 35 8.60 2.51 2.44
C ILE A 35 7.94 2.81 1.11
N LEU A 36 7.37 1.79 0.48
CA LEU A 36 6.55 1.92 -0.71
C LEU A 36 5.09 1.84 -0.31
N SER A 37 4.26 2.79 -0.73
CA SER A 37 2.85 2.86 -0.34
C SER A 37 1.95 3.02 -1.56
N GLU A 38 0.93 2.18 -1.66
CA GLU A 38 -0.11 2.28 -2.68
C GLU A 38 -0.88 3.59 -2.56
N MET A 39 -1.24 3.97 -1.34
CA MET A 39 -2.05 5.15 -1.01
C MET A 39 -1.29 6.48 -1.21
N LEU A 40 0.04 6.44 -1.41
CA LEU A 40 0.80 7.64 -1.81
C LEU A 40 0.74 7.87 -3.34
N GLU A 41 0.19 6.91 -4.09
CA GLU A 41 0.03 6.93 -5.54
C GLU A 41 1.35 7.12 -6.27
N ASP A 42 1.55 8.21 -7.02
CA ASP A 42 2.78 8.51 -7.74
C ASP A 42 3.65 9.58 -7.07
N ASN A 43 3.30 10.00 -5.86
CA ASN A 43 4.07 10.99 -5.11
C ASN A 43 5.34 10.38 -4.50
N ILE A 44 6.40 11.16 -4.40
CA ILE A 44 7.69 10.73 -3.81
C ILE A 44 8.08 11.72 -2.72
N LEU A 45 8.18 11.26 -1.47
CA LEU A 45 8.58 12.05 -0.31
C LEU A 45 9.95 11.57 0.18
N ASP A 46 11.00 12.23 -0.30
CA ASP A 46 12.41 11.89 -0.08
C ASP A 46 13.22 13.04 0.58
N SER A 47 12.53 14.09 1.01
CA SER A 47 13.12 15.28 1.62
C SER A 47 12.08 16.01 2.47
N ASP A 48 12.54 16.66 3.54
CA ASP A 48 11.68 17.39 4.48
C ASP A 48 10.76 18.40 3.78
N ALA A 49 11.26 19.07 2.73
CA ALA A 49 10.46 20.01 1.94
C ALA A 49 9.23 19.35 1.29
N LYS A 50 9.38 18.15 0.71
CA LYS A 50 8.25 17.43 0.11
C LYS A 50 7.27 16.91 1.14
N PHE A 51 7.77 16.45 2.31
CA PHE A 51 6.92 16.06 3.43
C PHE A 51 6.08 17.25 3.96
N ILE A 52 6.70 18.42 4.11
CA ILE A 52 6.01 19.64 4.54
C ILE A 52 4.98 20.05 3.49
N GLU A 53 5.37 20.09 2.23
CA GLU A 53 4.47 20.48 1.12
C GLU A 53 3.19 19.65 1.10
N ILE A 54 3.29 18.32 1.17
CA ILE A 54 2.10 17.46 1.10
C ILE A 54 1.20 17.60 2.34
N LEU A 55 1.79 17.80 3.52
CA LEU A 55 1.05 18.03 4.78
C LEU A 55 0.35 19.39 4.79
N GLU A 56 0.94 20.41 4.18
CA GLU A 56 0.34 21.75 4.04
C GLU A 56 -0.75 21.76 2.98
N LYS A 57 -0.49 21.15 1.82
CA LYS A 57 -1.44 21.05 0.71
C LYS A 57 -2.67 20.22 1.07
N LYS A 58 -2.50 19.21 1.94
CA LYS A 58 -3.55 18.28 2.38
C LYS A 58 -4.28 17.57 1.22
N ASP A 59 -3.57 17.35 0.11
CA ASP A 59 -4.13 16.76 -1.10
C ASP A 59 -3.13 15.82 -1.77
N ILE A 60 -3.51 14.55 -1.90
CA ILE A 60 -2.79 13.52 -2.68
C ILE A 60 -3.42 13.47 -4.06
N SER A 61 -4.71 13.14 -4.09
CA SER A 61 -5.49 12.96 -5.31
C SER A 61 -6.98 13.05 -5.02
N ASN A 62 -7.80 12.86 -6.05
CA ASN A 62 -9.24 12.74 -5.86
C ASN A 62 -9.57 11.42 -5.15
N MET A 63 -8.85 10.35 -5.42
CA MET A 63 -9.17 9.02 -4.91
C MET A 63 -8.63 8.73 -3.51
N THR A 64 -7.60 9.47 -3.08
CA THR A 64 -6.94 9.23 -1.80
C THR A 64 -6.87 10.51 -0.97
N SER A 65 -7.34 10.44 0.27
CA SER A 65 -7.27 11.59 1.19
C SER A 65 -5.97 11.59 1.97
N VAL A 66 -5.39 12.78 2.20
CA VAL A 66 -4.21 12.89 3.09
C VAL A 66 -4.48 12.29 4.46
N SER A 67 -5.70 12.40 5.01
CA SER A 67 -5.99 11.89 6.35
C SER A 67 -5.83 10.37 6.48
N GLU A 68 -5.91 9.62 5.38
CA GLU A 68 -5.74 8.15 5.38
C GLU A 68 -4.28 7.76 5.61
N ILE A 69 -3.33 8.59 5.18
CA ILE A 69 -1.89 8.29 5.29
C ILE A 69 -1.10 9.33 6.11
N GLU A 70 -1.75 10.35 6.65
CA GLU A 70 -1.11 11.47 7.34
C GLU A 70 -0.17 11.00 8.47
N ASN A 71 -0.61 10.01 9.25
CA ASN A 71 0.19 9.44 10.33
C ASN A 71 1.44 8.72 9.82
N LEU A 72 1.34 8.02 8.68
CA LEU A 72 2.49 7.39 8.02
C LEU A 72 3.46 8.44 7.49
N ILE A 73 2.96 9.49 6.83
CA ILE A 73 3.78 10.62 6.34
C ILE A 73 4.57 11.24 7.49
N LYS A 74 3.91 11.57 8.60
CA LYS A 74 4.55 12.15 9.79
C LYS A 74 5.60 11.23 10.40
N LEU A 75 5.30 9.94 10.53
CA LEU A 75 6.24 8.96 11.05
C LEU A 75 7.49 8.84 10.17
N CYS A 76 7.31 8.78 8.84
CA CYS A 76 8.41 8.74 7.88
C CYS A 76 9.27 9.99 7.95
N MET A 77 8.67 11.18 8.05
CA MET A 77 9.38 12.44 8.22
C MET A 77 10.21 12.44 9.53
N GLU A 78 9.59 12.08 10.67
CA GLU A 78 10.28 12.02 11.97
C GLU A 78 11.48 11.06 11.94
N LYS A 79 11.31 9.89 11.32
CA LYS A 79 12.34 8.84 11.27
C LYS A 79 13.28 8.94 10.08
N LYS A 80 13.12 9.98 9.23
CA LYS A 80 13.90 10.20 8.01
C LYS A 80 13.89 8.99 7.08
N ILE A 81 12.70 8.43 6.88
CA ILE A 81 12.43 7.31 5.97
C ILE A 81 11.86 7.89 4.68
N ASN A 82 12.37 7.45 3.53
CA ASN A 82 11.83 7.86 2.24
C ASN A 82 10.49 7.14 2.00
N LEU A 83 9.42 7.89 1.77
CA LEU A 83 8.10 7.35 1.47
C LEU A 83 7.81 7.52 -0.02
N ILE A 84 7.64 6.41 -0.71
CA ILE A 84 7.59 6.33 -2.17
C ILE A 84 6.21 5.81 -2.58
N GLY A 85 5.51 6.56 -3.41
CA GLY A 85 4.31 6.10 -4.08
C GLY A 85 4.65 5.07 -5.15
N MET A 86 3.84 4.01 -5.26
CA MET A 86 4.03 2.96 -6.26
C MET A 86 2.89 2.82 -7.27
N ASP A 87 1.78 3.54 -7.08
CA ASP A 87 0.59 3.42 -7.92
C ASP A 87 0.48 4.59 -8.93
N PHE A 88 -0.54 4.58 -9.78
CA PHE A 88 -0.89 5.72 -10.62
C PHE A 88 -1.67 6.77 -9.83
N LYS A 89 -1.53 8.04 -10.24
CA LYS A 89 -2.41 9.10 -9.78
C LYS A 89 -3.87 8.76 -10.03
N ASP A 90 -4.73 8.99 -9.04
CA ASP A 90 -6.14 8.60 -9.03
C ASP A 90 -6.37 7.12 -9.39
N PHE A 91 -5.38 6.27 -9.09
CA PHE A 91 -5.31 4.86 -9.48
C PHE A 91 -5.42 4.61 -10.99
N GLY A 92 -5.20 5.66 -11.81
CA GLY A 92 -5.33 5.62 -13.26
C GLY A 92 -6.78 5.66 -13.78
N PHE A 93 -7.76 5.85 -12.90
CA PHE A 93 -9.17 5.98 -13.30
C PHE A 93 -9.43 7.33 -13.96
N ASP A 94 -10.32 7.35 -14.95
CA ASP A 94 -10.85 8.60 -15.48
C ASP A 94 -11.86 9.24 -14.51
N LYS A 95 -12.27 10.48 -14.76
CA LYS A 95 -13.19 11.21 -13.87
C LYS A 95 -14.53 10.50 -13.67
N ASN A 96 -15.06 9.84 -14.71
CA ASN A 96 -16.36 9.17 -14.64
C ASN A 96 -16.27 7.93 -13.74
N LEU A 97 -15.25 7.09 -13.93
CA LEU A 97 -14.99 5.94 -13.08
C LEU A 97 -14.68 6.34 -11.64
N GLN A 98 -13.88 7.40 -11.44
CA GLN A 98 -13.63 7.95 -10.10
C GLN A 98 -14.93 8.31 -9.38
N GLU A 99 -15.84 9.04 -10.03
CA GLU A 99 -17.13 9.42 -9.46
C GLU A 99 -18.00 8.20 -9.15
N LYS A 100 -18.05 7.21 -10.04
CA LYS A 100 -18.83 5.98 -9.83
C LYS A 100 -18.30 5.15 -8.66
N ILE A 101 -16.98 4.96 -8.59
CA ILE A 101 -16.35 4.17 -7.51
C ILE A 101 -16.60 4.84 -6.16
N LYS A 102 -16.40 6.16 -6.05
CA LYS A 102 -16.64 6.91 -4.81
C LYS A 102 -18.09 6.85 -4.34
N ASN A 103 -19.03 6.91 -5.28
CA ASN A 103 -20.46 6.87 -4.98
C ASN A 103 -21.00 5.43 -4.87
N GLN A 104 -20.16 4.41 -5.03
CA GLN A 104 -20.54 2.99 -5.06
C GLN A 104 -21.66 2.73 -6.10
N SER A 105 -21.60 3.43 -7.23
CA SER A 105 -22.54 3.30 -8.33
C SER A 105 -22.33 1.98 -9.07
N GLU A 106 -23.40 1.45 -9.65
CA GLU A 106 -23.33 0.26 -10.49
C GLU A 106 -22.49 0.54 -11.76
N LEU A 107 -21.60 -0.40 -12.06
CA LEU A 107 -20.71 -0.37 -13.21
C LEU A 107 -21.28 -1.28 -14.30
N ASN A 108 -21.27 -0.80 -15.54
CA ASN A 108 -21.62 -1.65 -16.68
C ASN A 108 -20.48 -2.63 -17.02
N GLU A 109 -20.73 -3.58 -17.93
CA GLU A 109 -19.75 -4.61 -18.30
C GLU A 109 -18.45 -4.05 -18.91
N GLU A 110 -18.52 -2.93 -19.64
CA GLU A 110 -17.35 -2.29 -20.24
C GLU A 110 -16.48 -1.63 -19.18
N GLU A 111 -17.12 -0.91 -18.25
CA GLU A 111 -16.47 -0.27 -17.10
C GLU A 111 -15.82 -1.31 -16.17
N GLN A 112 -16.47 -2.46 -15.94
CA GLN A 112 -15.88 -3.55 -15.18
C GLN A 112 -14.62 -4.10 -15.84
N LYS A 113 -14.65 -4.34 -17.17
CA LYS A 113 -13.47 -4.80 -17.93
C LYS A 113 -12.35 -3.76 -17.93
N GLU A 114 -12.70 -2.48 -17.99
CA GLU A 114 -11.73 -1.39 -17.88
C GLU A 114 -11.04 -1.40 -16.52
N ILE A 115 -11.80 -1.54 -15.42
CA ILE A 115 -11.25 -1.65 -14.07
C ILE A 115 -10.33 -2.86 -13.94
N GLU A 116 -10.75 -4.04 -14.42
CA GLU A 116 -9.92 -5.25 -14.38
C GLU A 116 -8.58 -5.05 -15.12
N THR A 117 -8.64 -4.41 -16.30
CA THR A 117 -7.44 -4.08 -17.09
C THR A 117 -6.56 -3.07 -16.36
N LEU A 118 -7.14 -2.07 -15.70
CA LEU A 118 -6.40 -1.11 -14.90
C LEU A 118 -5.76 -1.76 -13.67
N LEU A 119 -6.46 -2.66 -12.98
CA LEU A 119 -5.94 -3.39 -11.82
C LEU A 119 -4.70 -4.21 -12.19
N ASP A 120 -4.70 -4.95 -13.31
CA ASP A 120 -3.51 -5.68 -13.78
C ASP A 120 -2.35 -4.71 -14.07
N LYS A 121 -2.61 -3.54 -14.68
CA LYS A 121 -1.58 -2.52 -14.92
C LYS A 121 -1.03 -1.95 -13.61
N ARG A 122 -1.88 -1.69 -12.62
CA ARG A 122 -1.49 -1.20 -11.28
C ARG A 122 -0.60 -2.21 -10.58
N GLU A 123 -1.00 -3.48 -10.52
CA GLU A 123 -0.22 -4.53 -9.87
C GLU A 123 1.15 -4.72 -10.54
N ARG A 124 1.24 -4.64 -11.88
CA ARG A 124 2.52 -4.69 -12.60
C ARG A 124 3.41 -3.49 -12.30
N LYS A 125 2.86 -2.28 -12.28
CA LYS A 125 3.59 -1.07 -11.88
C LYS A 125 4.16 -1.23 -10.47
N ASN A 126 3.33 -1.66 -9.52
CA ASN A 126 3.76 -1.87 -8.13
C ASN A 126 4.94 -2.86 -8.08
N VAL A 127 4.86 -3.99 -8.81
CA VAL A 127 5.97 -4.96 -8.92
C VAL A 127 7.25 -4.32 -9.47
N GLU A 128 7.16 -3.51 -10.53
CA GLU A 128 8.31 -2.83 -11.13
C GLU A 128 8.96 -1.84 -10.16
N THR A 129 8.16 -1.01 -9.50
CA THR A 129 8.66 -0.05 -8.49
C THR A 129 9.33 -0.79 -7.33
N ILE A 130 8.74 -1.88 -6.82
CA ILE A 130 9.36 -2.67 -5.75
C ILE A 130 10.72 -3.25 -6.20
N LYS A 131 10.81 -3.79 -7.42
CA LYS A 131 12.07 -4.31 -7.98
C LYS A 131 13.14 -3.22 -8.08
N GLU A 132 12.75 -2.04 -8.56
CA GLU A 132 13.64 -0.88 -8.68
C GLU A 132 14.25 -0.54 -7.31
N TYR A 133 13.41 -0.36 -6.28
CA TYR A 133 13.88 0.08 -4.96
C TYR A 133 14.61 -1.02 -4.19
N LEU A 134 14.28 -2.30 -4.39
CA LEU A 134 15.07 -3.41 -3.88
C LEU A 134 16.51 -3.38 -4.40
N GLY A 135 16.75 -2.81 -5.59
CA GLY A 135 18.09 -2.59 -6.13
C GLY A 135 18.85 -1.41 -5.51
N LYS A 136 18.14 -0.48 -4.86
CA LYS A 136 18.72 0.79 -4.34
C LYS A 136 19.21 0.72 -2.89
N THR A 137 18.79 -0.28 -2.12
CA THR A 137 19.19 -0.40 -0.69
C THR A 137 19.60 -1.81 -0.30
N ALA A 138 20.45 -1.88 0.73
CA ALA A 138 20.77 -3.11 1.45
C ALA A 138 19.85 -3.35 2.67
N LYS A 139 19.09 -2.34 3.10
CA LYS A 139 18.13 -2.47 4.20
C LYS A 139 16.83 -3.16 3.74
N PRO A 140 16.03 -3.71 4.66
CA PRO A 140 14.68 -4.14 4.35
C PRO A 140 13.84 -2.98 3.78
N ILE A 141 12.95 -3.32 2.85
CA ILE A 141 11.92 -2.43 2.34
C ILE A 141 10.57 -2.93 2.85
N ILE A 142 9.73 -1.99 3.28
CA ILE A 142 8.34 -2.27 3.62
C ILE A 142 7.47 -1.76 2.47
N VAL A 143 6.57 -2.61 2.00
CA VAL A 143 5.55 -2.30 1.00
C VAL A 143 4.20 -2.33 1.70
N ILE A 144 3.47 -1.22 1.69
CA ILE A 144 2.12 -1.09 2.25
C ILE A 144 1.14 -1.04 1.08
N THR A 145 0.23 -1.99 1.03
CA THR A 145 -0.74 -2.15 -0.06
C THR A 145 -2.06 -2.69 0.48
N GLY A 146 -3.16 -2.40 -0.21
CA GLY A 146 -4.46 -2.98 0.08
C GLY A 146 -4.37 -4.50 0.14
N SER A 147 -5.04 -5.08 1.13
CA SER A 147 -4.96 -6.52 1.43
C SER A 147 -5.38 -7.39 0.24
N TRP A 148 -6.23 -6.87 -0.65
CA TRP A 148 -6.60 -7.51 -1.92
C TRP A 148 -5.40 -7.85 -2.82
N HIS A 149 -4.37 -7.01 -2.84
CA HIS A 149 -3.16 -7.25 -3.63
C HIS A 149 -2.26 -8.34 -3.01
N LEU A 150 -2.62 -8.88 -1.84
CA LEU A 150 -1.91 -9.97 -1.15
C LEU A 150 -2.60 -11.34 -1.29
N ARG A 151 -3.63 -11.46 -2.13
CA ARG A 151 -4.23 -12.76 -2.52
C ARG A 151 -3.21 -13.69 -3.18
N GLU A 152 -3.44 -15.01 -3.12
CA GLU A 152 -2.41 -16.02 -3.45
C GLU A 152 -1.88 -15.95 -4.88
N ASP A 153 -2.74 -15.57 -5.82
CA ASP A 153 -2.47 -15.47 -7.25
C ASP A 153 -2.05 -14.05 -7.69
N SER A 154 -1.86 -13.10 -6.76
CA SER A 154 -1.52 -11.73 -7.13
C SER A 154 -0.13 -11.64 -7.80
N PRO A 155 0.06 -10.71 -8.76
CA PRO A 155 1.36 -10.41 -9.33
C PRO A 155 2.41 -10.06 -8.27
N LEU A 156 2.02 -9.39 -7.17
CA LEU A 156 2.92 -9.10 -6.06
C LEU A 156 3.46 -10.38 -5.44
N ARG A 157 2.60 -11.32 -5.05
CA ARG A 157 3.04 -12.55 -4.34
C ARG A 157 3.79 -13.52 -5.24
N THR A 158 3.47 -13.55 -6.53
CA THR A 158 4.11 -14.44 -7.50
C THR A 158 5.43 -13.91 -8.04
N SER A 159 5.66 -12.59 -8.03
CA SER A 159 6.87 -11.96 -8.56
C SER A 159 8.08 -11.99 -7.63
N PHE A 160 7.89 -12.17 -6.33
CA PHE A 160 8.95 -12.14 -5.33
C PHE A 160 9.11 -13.47 -4.61
N LYS A 161 10.35 -13.80 -4.22
CA LYS A 161 10.68 -14.97 -3.38
C LYS A 161 11.31 -14.49 -2.08
N GLY A 162 11.06 -15.20 -0.98
CA GLY A 162 11.69 -14.91 0.32
C GLY A 162 11.27 -13.57 0.94
N TYR A 163 10.03 -13.14 0.71
CA TYR A 163 9.42 -12.02 1.42
C TYR A 163 8.80 -12.49 2.73
N LYS A 164 8.59 -11.53 3.63
CA LYS A 164 7.70 -11.70 4.79
C LYS A 164 6.39 -10.98 4.51
N MET A 165 5.28 -11.60 4.83
CA MET A 165 3.95 -11.01 4.71
C MET A 165 3.34 -10.82 6.09
N ILE A 166 2.82 -9.62 6.35
CA ILE A 166 2.10 -9.27 7.57
C ILE A 166 0.74 -8.74 7.11
N TYR A 167 -0.35 -9.30 7.59
CA TYR A 167 -1.65 -9.04 6.98
C TYR A 167 -2.82 -9.17 7.97
N PRO A 168 -3.92 -8.44 7.75
CA PRO A 168 -5.15 -8.61 8.53
C PRO A 168 -5.74 -9.99 8.24
N SER A 169 -6.09 -10.70 9.30
CA SER A 169 -6.51 -12.09 9.25
C SER A 169 -7.74 -12.36 10.09
N ASN A 170 -8.60 -13.24 9.59
CA ASN A 170 -9.81 -13.67 10.27
C ASN A 170 -9.49 -14.68 11.39
N SER A 171 -10.54 -15.20 12.03
CA SER A 171 -10.41 -16.18 13.12
C SER A 171 -9.71 -17.50 12.73
N LYS A 172 -9.64 -17.79 11.42
CA LYS A 172 -8.96 -18.97 10.85
C LYS A 172 -7.53 -18.68 10.41
N GLY A 173 -7.06 -17.44 10.54
CA GLY A 173 -5.74 -17.00 10.05
C GLY A 173 -5.68 -16.75 8.54
N GLU A 174 -6.85 -16.71 7.88
CA GLU A 174 -6.99 -16.40 6.46
C GLU A 174 -6.96 -14.88 6.26
N LEU A 175 -6.43 -14.44 5.11
CA LEU A 175 -6.33 -13.04 4.75
C LEU A 175 -7.73 -12.40 4.62
N VAL A 176 -7.93 -11.24 5.25
CA VAL A 176 -9.16 -10.45 5.12
C VAL A 176 -9.04 -9.55 3.91
N LEU A 177 -9.98 -9.66 2.98
CA LEU A 177 -10.00 -8.92 1.72
C LEU A 177 -11.05 -7.81 1.67
N GLU A 178 -12.07 -7.91 2.52
CA GLU A 178 -13.25 -7.05 2.54
C GLU A 178 -13.70 -6.80 3.99
N PRO A 179 -14.51 -5.75 4.24
CA PRO A 179 -15.10 -5.51 5.56
C PRO A 179 -15.85 -6.73 6.08
N THR A 180 -15.70 -7.05 7.36
CA THR A 180 -16.34 -8.20 8.00
C THR A 180 -16.67 -7.93 9.45
N ASP A 181 -17.73 -8.58 9.96
CA ASP A 181 -18.11 -8.58 11.37
C ASP A 181 -17.24 -9.55 12.20
N GLU A 182 -16.40 -10.36 11.56
CA GLU A 182 -15.49 -11.25 12.25
C GLU A 182 -14.41 -10.48 13.03
N LYS A 183 -13.92 -11.09 14.11
CA LYS A 183 -12.77 -10.53 14.84
C LYS A 183 -11.51 -10.64 13.99
N ILE A 184 -10.96 -9.48 13.63
CA ILE A 184 -9.71 -9.36 12.86
C ILE A 184 -8.50 -9.35 13.79
N SER A 185 -7.43 -10.05 13.39
CA SER A 185 -6.12 -10.06 14.03
C SER A 185 -5.00 -9.98 12.98
N TRP A 186 -3.74 -9.79 13.38
CA TRP A 186 -2.62 -9.73 12.42
C TRP A 186 -1.93 -11.09 12.27
N GLY A 187 -1.94 -11.62 11.05
CA GLY A 187 -1.20 -12.82 10.66
C GLY A 187 0.19 -12.49 10.12
N GLU A 188 1.09 -13.48 10.16
CA GLU A 188 2.43 -13.39 9.56
C GLU A 188 2.74 -14.68 8.77
N LYS A 189 3.32 -14.53 7.57
CA LYS A 189 3.80 -15.63 6.72
C LYS A 189 5.18 -15.34 6.14
#